data_AF-A0A2G9IAR4-F1
#
_entry.id   AF-A0A2G9IAR4-F1
#
_cell.length_a   1.000
_cell.length_b   1.000
_cell.length_c   1.000
_cell.angle_alpha   90.00
_cell.angle_beta   90.00
_cell.angle_gamma   90.00
#
_symmetry.space_group_name_H-M   'P 1'
#
loop_
_entity.id
_entity.type
_entity.pdbx_description
1 polymer ?
#
loop_
_entity_poly.entity_id
_entity_poly.type
_entity_poly.pdbx_seq_one_letter_code
_entity_poly.pdbx_strand_id
1 'polypeptide(L)'
;MHFYFYLFLQTLYRVVGWGAIDPTKGFISQHLNESNLVIQRPYDVPENQRYSFNNGFIDSKGWPIDPTHGFIDLPFNESLYNIQKPFNLPIDHRYSFINGVHKLWVYSTDSPLSPNSPTKPRTEISINGYNYSSGAWQFEANGYVPCGTSGVCIMQVFGSDPPHATTLMLRVYSGMLSYYRAPVIVPNIYDKWFNKVKVYIDGVLRYEGSGRGGASHHFKCGVYAQNDDSYYMESRWKKIRVLKKCD
;
A
#
# COMPACT_ATOMS: atom_id res chain seq x y z
N MET A 1 12.19 -8.78 18.49
CA MET A 1 11.35 -7.59 18.25
C MET A 1 10.37 -7.95 17.13
N HIS A 2 9.07 -8.05 17.44
CA HIS A 2 8.06 -8.41 16.44
C HIS A 2 7.49 -7.12 15.85
N PHE A 3 7.55 -6.98 14.53
CA PHE A 3 6.93 -5.86 13.81
C PHE A 3 5.65 -6.36 13.16
N TYR A 4 4.54 -5.64 13.32
CA TYR A 4 3.27 -5.96 12.65
C TYR A 4 2.97 -4.89 11.61
N PHE A 5 2.64 -5.32 10.39
CA PHE A 5 2.34 -4.41 9.29
C PHE A 5 0.86 -4.44 8.95
N TYR A 6 0.24 -3.26 8.85
CA TYR A 6 -1.15 -3.11 8.43
C TYR A 6 -1.23 -2.41 7.08
N LEU A 7 -2.14 -2.83 6.19
CA LEU A 7 -2.37 -2.14 4.91
C LEU A 7 -3.81 -1.63 4.76
N PHE A 8 -4.01 -0.36 4.40
CA PHE A 8 -5.33 0.18 4.00
C PHE A 8 -5.31 0.70 2.58
N LEU A 9 -6.21 0.20 1.72
CA LEU A 9 -6.55 0.77 0.42
C LEU A 9 -8.01 1.27 0.36
N GLN A 10 -8.20 2.49 -0.13
CA GLN A 10 -9.51 3.02 -0.52
C GLN A 10 -9.46 3.45 -1.98
N THR A 11 -10.35 2.91 -2.79
CA THR A 11 -10.60 3.34 -4.17
C THR A 11 -11.52 4.55 -4.13
N LEU A 12 -11.11 5.69 -4.72
CA LEU A 12 -12.04 6.80 -4.91
C LEU A 12 -12.85 6.55 -6.18
N TYR A 13 -14.15 6.30 -6.05
CA TYR A 13 -15.07 6.36 -7.17
C TYR A 13 -15.52 7.82 -7.35
N ARG A 14 -15.19 8.44 -8.48
CA ARG A 14 -15.94 9.62 -8.94
C ARG A 14 -17.25 9.12 -9.54
N VAL A 15 -18.34 9.17 -8.76
CA VAL A 15 -19.68 9.03 -9.31
C VAL A 15 -20.03 10.39 -9.92
N VAL A 16 -20.13 10.43 -11.26
CA VAL A 16 -20.83 11.51 -11.95
C VAL A 16 -22.18 10.92 -12.35
N GLY A 17 -23.21 11.22 -11.57
CA GLY A 17 -24.58 10.77 -11.82
C GLY A 17 -25.49 11.15 -10.66
N TRP A 18 -26.41 12.08 -10.93
CA TRP A 18 -27.43 12.54 -9.99
C TRP A 18 -28.53 11.49 -9.81
N GLY A 19 -28.91 11.21 -8.55
CA GLY A 19 -30.08 10.41 -8.17
C GLY A 19 -29.81 9.45 -7.01
N ALA A 20 -30.56 9.57 -5.91
CA ALA A 20 -30.47 8.65 -4.78
C ALA A 20 -31.11 7.30 -5.16
N ILE A 21 -30.29 6.25 -5.25
CA ILE A 21 -30.75 4.86 -5.40
C ILE A 21 -30.63 4.21 -4.03
N ASP A 22 -31.72 3.62 -3.52
CA ASP A 22 -31.70 2.79 -2.33
C ASP A 22 -30.99 1.45 -2.64
N PRO A 23 -29.79 1.20 -2.09
CA PRO A 23 -29.00 0.01 -2.40
C PRO A 23 -29.55 -1.26 -1.76
N THR A 24 -30.62 -1.17 -0.96
CA THR A 24 -31.19 -2.31 -0.20
C THR A 24 -32.42 -2.93 -0.87
N LYS A 25 -32.87 -2.36 -1.98
CA LYS A 25 -34.03 -2.86 -2.74
C LYS A 25 -33.74 -4.26 -3.31
N GLY A 26 -34.41 -5.27 -2.75
CA GLY A 26 -34.30 -6.69 -3.18
C GLY A 26 -33.60 -7.62 -2.18
N PHE A 27 -33.17 -7.13 -1.03
CA PHE A 27 -32.55 -7.95 0.02
C PHE A 27 -33.57 -8.32 1.12
N ILE A 28 -33.44 -9.52 1.70
CA ILE A 28 -34.20 -9.96 2.88
C ILE A 28 -33.32 -9.74 4.11
N SER A 29 -33.83 -9.00 5.10
CA SER A 29 -33.13 -8.75 6.37
C SER A 29 -32.99 -10.05 7.16
N GLN A 30 -31.76 -10.40 7.54
CA GLN A 30 -31.48 -11.55 8.41
C GLN A 30 -31.12 -11.03 9.80
N HIS A 31 -31.75 -11.58 10.84
CA HIS A 31 -31.49 -11.20 12.24
C HIS A 31 -30.23 -11.91 12.74
N LEU A 32 -29.15 -11.15 12.95
CA LEU A 32 -27.89 -11.66 13.51
C LEU A 32 -27.93 -11.57 15.04
N ASN A 33 -27.32 -12.54 15.74
CA ASN A 33 -27.08 -12.47 17.18
C ASN A 33 -25.58 -12.55 17.50
N GLU A 34 -25.19 -12.31 18.75
CA GLU A 34 -23.79 -12.24 19.18
C GLU A 34 -22.98 -13.51 18.83
N SER A 35 -23.63 -14.68 18.76
CA SER A 35 -22.95 -15.95 18.41
C SER A 35 -22.60 -16.07 16.92
N ASN A 36 -23.15 -15.21 16.07
CA ASN A 36 -22.88 -15.20 14.62
C ASN A 36 -21.61 -14.43 14.24
N LEU A 37 -20.90 -13.81 15.19
CA LEU A 37 -19.81 -12.87 14.92
C LEU A 37 -18.50 -13.33 15.56
N VAL A 38 -17.50 -13.67 14.72
CA VAL A 38 -16.11 -13.83 15.16
C VAL A 38 -15.45 -12.45 15.18
N ILE A 39 -15.46 -11.80 16.35
CA ILE A 39 -14.91 -10.45 16.55
C ILE A 39 -13.38 -10.53 16.65
N GLN A 40 -12.68 -9.89 15.70
CA GLN A 40 -11.23 -9.68 15.80
C GLN A 40 -10.91 -8.39 16.56
N ARG A 41 -9.95 -8.48 17.50
CA ARG A 41 -9.69 -7.50 18.56
C ARG A 41 -8.44 -6.64 18.22
N PRO A 42 -8.52 -5.30 18.25
CA PRO A 42 -7.35 -4.46 18.58
C PRO A 42 -7.13 -4.44 20.09
N TYR A 43 -5.89 -4.24 20.56
CA TYR A 43 -5.47 -4.48 21.95
C TYR A 43 -5.67 -3.30 22.93
N ASP A 44 -6.41 -2.25 22.55
CA ASP A 44 -6.29 -0.95 23.23
C ASP A 44 -7.60 -0.20 23.52
N VAL A 45 -8.77 -0.76 23.22
CA VAL A 45 -10.08 -0.12 23.54
C VAL A 45 -10.98 -1.05 24.38
N PRO A 46 -11.54 -0.67 25.53
CA PRO A 46 -12.53 -1.49 26.24
C PRO A 46 -13.77 -1.79 25.38
N GLU A 47 -14.29 -3.01 25.43
CA GLU A 47 -15.37 -3.50 24.55
C GLU A 47 -16.65 -2.64 24.60
N ASN A 48 -17.01 -2.15 25.79
CA ASN A 48 -18.13 -1.25 26.04
C ASN A 48 -17.99 0.16 25.43
N GLN A 49 -16.82 0.49 24.87
CA GLN A 49 -16.56 1.75 24.17
C GLN A 49 -16.54 1.57 22.64
N ARG A 50 -16.62 0.33 22.12
CA ARG A 50 -16.47 0.04 20.68
C ARG A 50 -17.79 0.00 19.92
N TYR A 51 -18.86 -0.44 20.57
CA TYR A 51 -20.19 -0.58 19.98
C TYR A 51 -21.26 -0.57 21.08
N SER A 52 -22.50 -0.25 20.70
CA SER A 52 -23.68 -0.50 21.54
C SER A 52 -24.73 -1.24 20.74
N PHE A 53 -25.29 -2.29 21.33
CA PHE A 53 -26.43 -3.01 20.77
C PHE A 53 -27.72 -2.32 21.21
N ASN A 54 -28.43 -1.72 20.25
CA ASN A 54 -29.74 -1.13 20.48
C ASN A 54 -30.73 -1.75 19.49
N ASN A 55 -31.78 -2.39 20.00
CA ASN A 55 -32.89 -2.97 19.21
C ASN A 55 -32.46 -3.86 18.02
N GLY A 56 -31.45 -4.72 18.21
CA GLY A 56 -31.01 -5.64 17.15
C GLY A 56 -30.15 -5.00 16.05
N PHE A 57 -29.81 -3.71 16.19
CA PHE A 57 -28.87 -3.01 15.32
C PHE A 57 -27.59 -2.68 16.07
N ILE A 58 -26.45 -2.82 15.38
CA ILE A 58 -25.16 -2.32 15.85
C ILE A 58 -25.15 -0.82 15.56
N ASP A 59 -25.23 -0.01 16.61
CA ASP A 59 -24.89 1.40 16.51
C ASP A 59 -23.37 1.51 16.68
N SER A 60 -22.67 1.64 15.56
CA SER A 60 -21.26 2.02 15.61
C SER A 60 -21.20 3.45 16.13
N LYS A 61 -20.91 3.63 17.41
CA LYS A 61 -20.48 4.95 17.92
C LYS A 61 -19.34 5.40 17.01
N GLY A 62 -19.61 6.41 16.20
CA GLY A 62 -18.86 6.68 14.98
C GLY A 62 -17.36 6.74 15.21
N TRP A 63 -16.61 6.05 14.36
CA TRP A 63 -15.21 6.37 14.14
C TRP A 63 -15.03 6.70 12.66
N PRO A 64 -14.28 7.78 12.40
CA PRO A 64 -12.91 7.54 12.04
C PRO A 64 -12.00 8.15 13.11
N ILE A 65 -11.30 7.31 13.89
CA ILE A 65 -9.99 7.74 14.41
C ILE A 65 -9.24 8.11 13.14
N ASP A 66 -8.87 9.38 12.99
CA ASP A 66 -7.95 9.74 11.92
C ASP A 66 -6.75 8.79 12.00
N PRO A 67 -6.49 7.93 11.01
CA PRO A 67 -5.39 6.99 11.09
C PRO A 67 -4.01 7.66 11.16
N THR A 68 -3.95 8.98 10.93
CA THR A 68 -2.75 9.79 11.15
C THR A 68 -2.72 10.46 12.52
N HIS A 69 -3.63 10.14 13.43
CA HIS A 69 -3.61 10.66 14.80
C HIS A 69 -2.31 10.22 15.50
N GLY A 70 -1.59 11.20 16.05
CA GLY A 70 -0.28 10.99 16.65
C GLY A 70 0.87 10.87 15.65
N PHE A 71 0.62 10.93 14.34
CA PHE A 71 1.68 10.96 13.33
C PHE A 71 2.05 12.40 12.95
N ILE A 72 3.35 12.64 12.83
CA ILE A 72 3.90 13.84 12.20
C ILE A 72 4.22 13.56 10.73
N ASP A 73 3.85 14.50 9.87
CA ASP A 73 4.22 14.47 8.46
C ASP A 73 5.66 14.93 8.30
N LEU A 74 6.49 14.12 7.68
CA LEU A 74 7.89 14.44 7.44
C LEU A 74 8.03 15.17 6.10
N PRO A 75 8.96 16.14 5.98
CA PRO A 75 9.26 16.77 4.69
C PRO A 75 9.52 15.73 3.60
N PHE A 76 9.10 15.97 2.36
CA PHE A 76 9.42 15.08 1.25
C PHE A 76 9.90 15.88 0.06
N ASN A 77 11.17 15.70 -0.32
CA ASN A 77 11.85 16.41 -1.39
C ASN A 77 12.91 15.50 -2.03
N GLU A 78 13.53 15.97 -3.12
CA GLU A 78 14.44 15.17 -3.96
C GLU A 78 15.72 14.71 -3.24
N SER A 79 16.13 15.33 -2.12
CA SER A 79 17.30 14.85 -1.36
C SER A 79 16.99 13.62 -0.49
N LEU A 80 15.71 13.31 -0.28
CA LEU A 80 15.25 12.23 0.60
C LEU A 80 15.03 10.90 -0.12
N TYR A 81 15.07 10.90 -1.45
CA TYR A 81 14.89 9.71 -2.23
C TYR A 81 15.83 9.66 -3.43
N ASN A 82 16.09 8.45 -3.92
CA ASN A 82 16.79 8.23 -5.17
C ASN A 82 15.91 7.46 -6.15
N ILE A 83 16.06 7.74 -7.44
CA ILE A 83 15.44 6.96 -8.50
C ILE A 83 16.36 5.78 -8.85
N GLN A 84 15.92 4.57 -8.53
CA GLN A 84 16.49 3.34 -9.07
C GLN A 84 15.96 3.14 -10.49
N LYS A 85 16.80 2.63 -11.40
CA LYS A 85 16.50 2.43 -12.82
C LYS A 85 17.37 1.29 -13.38
N PRO A 86 17.11 0.79 -14.60
CA PRO A 86 18.07 -0.04 -15.32
C PRO A 86 19.44 0.65 -15.41
N PHE A 87 20.52 -0.08 -15.13
CA PHE A 87 21.85 0.53 -14.99
C PHE A 87 22.33 1.21 -16.29
N ASN A 88 21.94 0.68 -17.45
CA ASN A 88 22.38 1.09 -18.78
C ASN A 88 21.50 2.16 -19.45
N LEU A 89 20.45 2.64 -18.78
CA LEU A 89 19.56 3.67 -19.33
C LEU A 89 19.70 4.98 -18.55
N PRO A 90 19.50 6.16 -19.15
CA PRO A 90 19.33 7.39 -18.39
C PRO A 90 17.98 7.40 -17.63
N ILE A 91 17.83 8.28 -16.63
CA ILE A 91 16.63 8.31 -15.76
C ILE A 91 15.36 8.65 -16.55
N ASP A 92 15.42 9.66 -17.42
CA ASP A 92 14.31 10.17 -18.23
C ASP A 92 13.73 9.15 -19.23
N HIS A 93 14.47 8.08 -19.55
CA HIS A 93 13.96 6.99 -20.35
C HIS A 93 12.96 6.09 -19.61
N ARG A 94 12.90 6.17 -18.28
CA ARG A 94 12.08 5.27 -17.44
C ARG A 94 11.35 5.98 -16.29
N TYR A 95 11.58 7.27 -16.14
CA TYR A 95 11.00 8.11 -15.10
C TYR A 95 10.66 9.48 -15.67
N SER A 96 9.52 10.04 -15.25
CA SER A 96 9.24 11.47 -15.43
C SER A 96 8.47 12.02 -14.23
N PHE A 97 8.64 13.32 -13.97
CA PHE A 97 7.89 14.04 -12.96
C PHE A 97 7.23 15.27 -13.60
N ILE A 98 5.92 15.18 -13.83
CA ILE A 98 5.16 16.22 -14.54
C ILE A 98 3.90 16.52 -13.74
N ASN A 99 3.64 17.80 -13.46
CA ASN A 99 2.44 18.27 -12.76
C ASN A 99 2.19 17.54 -11.42
N GLY A 100 3.26 17.29 -10.65
CA GLY A 100 3.18 16.62 -9.35
C GLY A 100 2.93 15.11 -9.42
N VAL A 101 3.09 14.49 -10.59
CA VAL A 101 2.94 13.04 -10.80
C VAL A 101 4.27 12.43 -11.20
N HIS A 102 4.77 11.50 -10.38
CA HIS A 102 5.85 10.61 -10.75
C HIS A 102 5.29 9.50 -11.62
N LYS A 103 5.74 9.38 -12.87
CA LYS A 103 5.48 8.24 -13.74
C LYS A 103 6.75 7.40 -13.79
N LEU A 104 6.63 6.11 -13.49
CA LEU A 104 7.72 5.14 -13.51
C LEU A 104 7.32 3.98 -14.41
N TRP A 105 8.20 3.57 -15.31
CA TRP A 105 7.95 2.42 -16.17
C TRP A 105 9.22 1.61 -16.40
N VAL A 106 9.03 0.34 -16.79
CA VAL A 106 10.07 -0.55 -17.31
C VAL A 106 9.48 -1.48 -18.35
N TYR A 107 10.35 -2.01 -19.20
CA TYR A 107 10.05 -3.17 -20.03
C TYR A 107 10.61 -4.45 -19.40
N SER A 108 9.98 -5.60 -19.66
CA SER A 108 10.50 -6.90 -19.18
C SER A 108 11.88 -7.24 -19.75
N THR A 109 12.28 -6.60 -20.86
CA THR A 109 13.58 -6.75 -21.53
C THR A 109 14.64 -5.75 -21.06
N ASP A 110 14.30 -4.83 -20.15
CA ASP A 110 15.28 -3.89 -19.62
C ASP A 110 16.37 -4.62 -18.83
N SER A 111 17.50 -3.94 -18.61
CA SER A 111 18.55 -4.47 -17.75
C SER A 111 18.21 -4.32 -16.25
N PRO A 112 18.86 -5.10 -15.37
CA PRO A 112 18.68 -4.98 -13.93
C PRO A 112 19.23 -3.65 -13.36
N LEU A 113 19.17 -3.50 -12.03
CA LEU A 113 19.67 -2.32 -11.32
C LEU A 113 21.21 -2.15 -11.41
N SER A 114 21.96 -3.23 -11.63
CA SER A 114 23.42 -3.20 -11.81
C SER A 114 23.91 -4.34 -12.70
N PRO A 115 25.09 -4.22 -13.36
CA PRO A 115 25.56 -5.14 -14.41
C PRO A 115 25.53 -6.63 -14.11
N ASN A 116 25.64 -7.03 -12.84
CA ASN A 116 25.68 -8.44 -12.42
C ASN A 116 24.55 -8.78 -11.43
N SER A 117 23.55 -7.92 -11.29
CA SER A 117 22.44 -8.18 -10.38
C SER A 117 21.53 -9.28 -10.95
N PRO A 118 21.18 -10.31 -10.16
CA PRO A 118 20.23 -11.34 -10.59
C PRO A 118 18.77 -10.86 -10.53
N THR A 119 18.55 -9.59 -10.18
CA THR A 119 17.20 -9.06 -10.00
C THR A 119 16.56 -8.68 -11.32
N LYS A 120 15.22 -8.67 -11.36
CA LYS A 120 14.49 -8.19 -12.52
C LYS A 120 14.54 -6.65 -12.67
N PRO A 121 14.20 -6.11 -13.85
CA PRO A 121 14.23 -4.68 -14.10
C PRO A 121 13.29 -3.90 -13.19
N ARG A 122 13.67 -2.65 -12.90
CA ARG A 122 12.88 -1.77 -12.04
C ARG A 122 13.12 -0.30 -12.34
N THR A 123 12.09 0.50 -12.10
CA THR A 123 12.22 1.94 -11.90
C THR A 123 11.44 2.31 -10.65
N GLU A 124 12.14 2.73 -9.60
CA GLU A 124 11.56 2.92 -8.27
C GLU A 124 12.08 4.18 -7.59
N ILE A 125 11.20 4.90 -6.91
CA ILE A 125 11.55 5.85 -5.87
C ILE A 125 11.93 5.05 -4.62
N SER A 126 13.18 5.18 -4.17
CA SER A 126 13.68 4.58 -2.93
C SER A 126 13.90 5.69 -1.91
N ILE A 127 13.12 5.70 -0.82
CA ILE A 127 13.09 6.80 0.16
C ILE A 127 14.10 6.51 1.29
N ASN A 128 15.37 6.79 1.03
CA ASN A 128 16.45 6.43 1.97
C ASN A 128 16.74 7.52 3.01
N GLY A 129 16.13 8.71 2.88
CA GLY A 129 16.27 9.80 3.85
C GLY A 129 15.55 9.56 5.18
N TYR A 130 14.72 8.51 5.25
CA TYR A 130 13.91 8.14 6.41
C TYR A 130 14.06 6.67 6.77
N ASN A 131 15.29 6.16 6.72
CA ASN A 131 15.56 4.80 7.20
C ASN A 131 15.17 4.69 8.68
N TYR A 132 14.51 3.59 9.04
CA TYR A 132 14.03 3.39 10.41
C TYR A 132 14.27 1.96 10.88
N SER A 133 14.37 1.76 12.18
CA SER A 133 14.59 0.44 12.80
C SER A 133 13.57 0.11 13.88
N SER A 134 12.74 1.08 14.26
CA SER A 134 11.75 0.99 15.33
C SER A 134 10.70 2.09 15.21
N GLY A 135 9.64 1.99 16.01
CA GLY A 135 8.52 2.92 16.02
C GLY A 135 7.51 2.66 14.90
N ALA A 136 6.42 3.43 14.93
CA ALA A 136 5.36 3.37 13.94
C ALA A 136 5.62 4.37 12.80
N TRP A 137 5.72 3.85 11.57
CA TRP A 137 5.94 4.63 10.36
C TRP A 137 4.83 4.36 9.34
N GLN A 138 4.48 5.39 8.58
CA GLN A 138 3.44 5.33 7.55
C GLN A 138 3.95 5.90 6.24
N PHE A 139 3.79 5.13 5.16
CA PHE A 139 3.81 5.66 3.80
C PHE A 139 2.39 5.98 3.36
N GLU A 140 2.15 7.12 2.72
CA GLU A 140 0.86 7.47 2.12
C GLU A 140 1.10 8.07 0.72
N ALA A 141 0.33 7.61 -0.27
CA ALA A 141 0.37 8.16 -1.63
C ALA A 141 -0.91 7.82 -2.39
N ASN A 142 -1.20 8.59 -3.46
CA ASN A 142 -2.14 8.19 -4.48
C ASN A 142 -1.40 7.41 -5.57
N GLY A 143 -1.74 6.14 -5.73
CA GLY A 143 -1.20 5.27 -6.77
C GLY A 143 -2.16 5.11 -7.95
N TYR A 144 -1.61 4.85 -9.13
CA TYR A 144 -2.35 4.49 -10.34
C TYR A 144 -1.55 3.43 -11.10
N VAL A 145 -2.23 2.40 -11.59
CA VAL A 145 -1.64 1.34 -12.40
C VAL A 145 -2.46 1.22 -13.69
N PRO A 146 -1.85 1.47 -14.87
CA PRO A 146 -2.56 1.28 -16.15
C PRO A 146 -2.96 -0.18 -16.37
N CYS A 147 -4.10 -0.41 -17.02
CA CYS A 147 -4.48 -1.75 -17.47
C CYS A 147 -3.39 -2.39 -18.33
N GLY A 148 -3.21 -3.71 -18.16
CA GLY A 148 -2.15 -4.48 -18.83
C GLY A 148 -0.84 -4.55 -18.06
N THR A 149 -0.66 -3.77 -16.99
CA THR A 149 0.49 -3.90 -16.09
C THR A 149 0.29 -5.09 -15.13
N SER A 150 1.10 -6.15 -15.26
CA SER A 150 0.99 -7.38 -14.45
C SER A 150 2.37 -7.92 -14.08
N GLY A 151 2.42 -8.81 -13.08
CA GLY A 151 3.66 -9.43 -12.60
C GLY A 151 4.65 -8.39 -12.07
N VAL A 152 4.17 -7.38 -11.36
CA VAL A 152 5.01 -6.24 -10.92
C VAL A 152 4.79 -5.93 -9.46
N CYS A 153 5.86 -5.60 -8.74
CA CYS A 153 5.79 -5.00 -7.41
C CYS A 153 5.71 -3.47 -7.55
N ILE A 154 4.73 -2.86 -6.89
CA ILE A 154 4.49 -1.41 -6.99
C ILE A 154 4.85 -0.64 -5.72
N MET A 155 4.94 -1.33 -4.57
CA MET A 155 5.33 -0.73 -3.30
C MET A 155 6.06 -1.77 -2.44
N GLN A 156 7.10 -1.33 -1.73
CA GLN A 156 7.90 -2.17 -0.84
C GLN A 156 8.16 -1.49 0.50
N VAL A 157 8.32 -2.33 1.53
CA VAL A 157 9.15 -2.03 2.69
C VAL A 157 10.39 -2.91 2.57
N PHE A 158 11.54 -2.31 2.27
CA PHE A 158 12.82 -2.99 2.11
C PHE A 158 13.56 -3.08 3.44
N GLY A 159 14.49 -4.03 3.58
CA GLY A 159 15.41 -4.09 4.73
C GLY A 159 15.11 -5.18 5.75
N SER A 160 14.65 -6.35 5.30
CA SER A 160 14.45 -7.52 6.19
C SER A 160 15.73 -8.31 6.45
N ASP A 161 15.70 -9.22 7.43
CA ASP A 161 16.79 -10.16 7.68
C ASP A 161 16.89 -11.24 6.58
N PRO A 162 18.10 -11.78 6.33
CA PRO A 162 18.28 -12.94 5.48
C PRO A 162 17.33 -14.11 5.85
N PRO A 163 16.81 -14.87 4.87
CA PRO A 163 17.14 -14.84 3.44
C PRO A 163 16.32 -13.81 2.64
N HIS A 164 15.55 -12.95 3.29
CA HIS A 164 14.64 -12.02 2.62
C HIS A 164 15.29 -10.64 2.46
N ALA A 165 15.02 -9.96 1.35
CA ALA A 165 15.43 -8.57 1.14
C ALA A 165 14.34 -7.55 1.54
N THR A 166 13.07 -7.98 1.53
CA THR A 166 11.92 -7.14 1.84
C THR A 166 11.08 -7.69 2.97
N THR A 167 10.54 -6.77 3.75
CA THR A 167 9.50 -7.04 4.73
C THR A 167 8.13 -7.13 4.07
N LEU A 168 7.84 -6.20 3.15
CA LEU A 168 6.56 -6.15 2.44
C LEU A 168 6.77 -5.86 0.95
N MET A 169 5.94 -6.49 0.12
CA MET A 169 5.76 -6.14 -1.29
C MET A 169 4.27 -6.13 -1.60
N LEU A 170 3.80 -5.06 -2.25
CA LEU A 170 2.51 -5.06 -2.92
C LEU A 170 2.74 -5.34 -4.39
N ARG A 171 2.12 -6.41 -4.90
CA ARG A 171 2.29 -6.83 -6.28
C ARG A 171 0.97 -6.86 -7.02
N VAL A 172 1.01 -6.56 -8.31
CA VAL A 172 -0.13 -6.56 -9.20
C VAL A 172 -0.04 -7.75 -10.14
N TYR A 173 -1.10 -8.58 -10.16
CA TYR A 173 -1.27 -9.66 -11.12
C TYR A 173 -2.66 -9.57 -11.73
N SER A 174 -2.76 -9.37 -13.05
CA SER A 174 -4.05 -9.29 -13.76
C SER A 174 -5.08 -8.37 -13.11
N GLY A 175 -4.65 -7.21 -12.63
CA GLY A 175 -5.50 -6.18 -12.00
C GLY A 175 -5.77 -6.41 -10.51
N MET A 176 -5.25 -7.49 -9.94
CA MET A 176 -5.37 -7.82 -8.53
C MET A 176 -4.12 -7.34 -7.78
N LEU A 177 -4.31 -6.46 -6.80
CA LEU A 177 -3.26 -6.07 -5.87
C LEU A 177 -3.19 -7.09 -4.73
N SER A 178 -2.03 -7.69 -4.54
CA SER A 178 -1.79 -8.74 -3.54
C SER A 178 -0.62 -8.40 -2.63
N TYR A 179 -0.63 -8.97 -1.41
CA TYR A 179 0.56 -9.04 -0.56
C TYR A 179 1.48 -10.14 -1.12
N TYR A 180 2.65 -9.79 -1.63
CA TYR A 180 3.46 -10.69 -2.46
C TYR A 180 2.60 -11.38 -3.54
N ARG A 181 2.34 -12.69 -3.46
CA ARG A 181 1.40 -13.38 -4.36
C ARG A 181 0.00 -13.57 -3.77
N ALA A 182 -0.12 -13.61 -2.45
CA ALA A 182 -1.37 -13.82 -1.74
C ALA A 182 -1.25 -13.33 -0.27
N PRO A 183 -2.36 -12.90 0.35
CA PRO A 183 -3.70 -12.80 -0.24
C PRO A 183 -3.84 -11.62 -1.19
N VAL A 184 -4.92 -11.65 -1.98
CA VAL A 184 -5.38 -10.49 -2.75
C VAL A 184 -5.98 -9.49 -1.77
N ILE A 185 -5.53 -8.26 -1.86
CA ILE A 185 -5.95 -7.15 -1.00
C ILE A 185 -7.04 -6.34 -1.70
N VAL A 186 -6.84 -6.04 -2.99
CA VAL A 186 -7.79 -5.26 -3.77
C VAL A 186 -7.91 -5.82 -5.19
N PRO A 187 -9.11 -6.23 -5.62
CA PRO A 187 -9.35 -6.58 -7.01
C PRO A 187 -9.53 -5.32 -7.87
N ASN A 188 -9.27 -5.44 -9.17
CA ASN A 188 -9.62 -4.44 -10.20
C ASN A 188 -9.05 -3.02 -9.96
N ILE A 189 -7.75 -2.93 -9.68
CA ILE A 189 -7.06 -1.65 -9.41
C ILE A 189 -6.75 -0.81 -10.65
N TYR A 190 -6.95 -1.36 -11.85
CA TYR A 190 -6.56 -0.72 -13.08
C TYR A 190 -7.30 0.58 -13.36
N ASP A 191 -6.57 1.50 -13.99
CA ASP A 191 -7.06 2.76 -14.54
C ASP A 191 -7.81 3.65 -13.57
N LYS A 192 -7.49 3.52 -12.28
CA LYS A 192 -8.09 4.27 -11.18
C LYS A 192 -7.00 4.75 -10.25
N TRP A 193 -7.16 5.98 -9.77
CA TRP A 193 -6.39 6.45 -8.63
C TRP A 193 -6.92 5.78 -7.37
N PHE A 194 -6.05 5.05 -6.66
CA PHE A 194 -6.32 4.54 -5.33
C PHE A 194 -5.51 5.35 -4.33
N ASN A 195 -6.18 5.84 -3.29
CA ASN A 195 -5.70 7.03 -2.58
C ASN A 195 -4.96 6.70 -1.28
N LYS A 196 -4.78 5.42 -0.96
CA LYS A 196 -4.24 4.99 0.33
C LYS A 196 -3.46 3.70 0.08
N VAL A 197 -2.15 3.74 -0.02
CA VAL A 197 -1.31 2.57 0.30
C VAL A 197 -0.78 2.87 1.68
N LYS A 198 -1.56 2.63 2.72
CA LYS A 198 -1.12 2.93 4.09
C LYS A 198 -0.50 1.69 4.67
N VAL A 199 0.82 1.60 4.63
CA VAL A 199 1.54 0.58 5.40
C VAL A 199 1.77 1.17 6.78
N TYR A 200 1.06 0.66 7.78
CA TYR A 200 1.30 0.99 9.18
C TYR A 200 2.23 -0.03 9.76
N ILE A 201 3.02 0.44 10.72
CA ILE A 201 3.46 -0.38 11.82
C ILE A 201 2.57 0.07 13.00
N ASP A 202 1.76 -0.83 13.54
CA ASP A 202 0.85 -0.65 14.70
C ASP A 202 -0.37 0.31 14.55
N GLY A 203 -1.42 -0.09 13.81
CA GLY A 203 -2.80 0.30 14.17
C GLY A 203 -3.84 0.49 13.06
N VAL A 204 -4.85 -0.41 13.08
CA VAL A 204 -6.07 -0.56 12.25
C VAL A 204 -5.81 -1.32 10.94
N LEU A 205 -6.68 -2.31 10.62
CA LEU A 205 -6.39 -3.54 9.85
C LEU A 205 -7.25 -3.84 8.59
N ARG A 206 -6.61 -4.08 7.43
CA ARG A 206 -7.20 -4.88 6.32
C ARG A 206 -6.37 -6.12 5.93
N TYR A 207 -5.12 -6.17 6.36
CA TYR A 207 -4.25 -7.34 6.32
C TYR A 207 -3.12 -7.15 7.34
N GLU A 208 -2.89 -8.15 8.18
CA GLU A 208 -1.85 -8.16 9.22
C GLU A 208 -0.82 -9.19 8.80
N GLY A 209 0.43 -8.78 8.64
CA GLY A 209 1.53 -9.68 8.37
C GLY A 209 2.66 -9.46 9.36
N SER A 210 3.28 -10.55 9.80
CA SER A 210 4.52 -10.48 10.56
C SER A 210 5.61 -9.83 9.71
N GLY A 211 6.37 -8.93 10.32
CA GLY A 211 7.61 -8.43 9.78
C GLY A 211 8.63 -9.55 9.57
N ARG A 212 9.69 -9.25 8.82
CA ARG A 212 10.77 -10.22 8.52
C ARG A 212 12.10 -9.82 9.17
N GLY A 213 12.02 -9.22 10.36
CA GLY A 213 13.20 -8.69 11.06
C GLY A 213 13.88 -7.56 10.29
N GLY A 214 15.19 -7.38 10.49
CA GLY A 214 16.00 -6.35 9.88
C GLY A 214 16.35 -5.19 10.82
N ALA A 215 17.55 -4.65 10.66
CA ALA A 215 18.05 -3.53 11.48
C ALA A 215 17.77 -2.14 10.88
N SER A 216 17.34 -2.07 9.61
CA SER A 216 17.05 -0.81 8.93
C SER A 216 16.12 -1.02 7.75
N HIS A 217 14.98 -0.33 7.77
CA HIS A 217 13.92 -0.40 6.77
C HIS A 217 13.74 0.94 6.05
N HIS A 218 13.24 0.88 4.82
CA HIS A 218 12.81 2.07 4.07
C HIS A 218 11.71 1.74 3.06
N PHE A 219 10.95 2.77 2.69
CA PHE A 219 9.86 2.67 1.73
C PHE A 219 10.36 2.78 0.29
N LYS A 220 9.75 2.01 -0.60
CA LYS A 220 9.93 2.13 -2.05
C LYS A 220 8.59 2.11 -2.77
N CYS A 221 8.46 2.86 -3.85
CA CYS A 221 7.31 2.78 -4.75
C CYS A 221 7.74 2.98 -6.21
N GLY A 222 6.99 2.40 -7.15
CA GLY A 222 7.33 2.44 -8.56
C GLY A 222 6.92 1.17 -9.28
N VAL A 223 7.81 0.63 -10.10
CA VAL A 223 7.64 -0.67 -10.75
C VAL A 223 8.90 -1.49 -10.58
N TYR A 224 8.77 -2.67 -9.98
CA TYR A 224 9.82 -3.68 -9.94
C TYR A 224 9.26 -4.98 -10.48
N ALA A 225 9.70 -5.35 -11.68
CA ALA A 225 9.24 -6.56 -12.36
C ALA A 225 9.43 -7.80 -11.46
N GLN A 226 8.44 -8.68 -11.47
CA GLN A 226 8.40 -9.94 -10.74
C GLN A 226 8.17 -11.06 -11.75
N ASN A 227 7.87 -12.25 -11.27
CA ASN A 227 7.40 -13.34 -12.12
C ASN A 227 6.12 -12.93 -12.87
N ASP A 228 5.89 -13.54 -14.04
CA ASP A 228 4.67 -13.37 -14.82
C ASP A 228 4.42 -11.89 -15.25
N ASP A 229 5.53 -11.18 -15.53
CA ASP A 229 5.55 -9.77 -15.88
C ASP A 229 5.01 -9.48 -17.28
N SER A 230 4.24 -8.40 -17.39
CA SER A 230 3.84 -7.86 -18.68
C SER A 230 5.02 -7.21 -19.41
N TYR A 231 4.96 -7.12 -20.74
CA TYR A 231 6.04 -6.50 -21.51
C TYR A 231 6.32 -5.06 -21.09
N TYR A 232 5.27 -4.26 -20.88
CA TYR A 232 5.34 -2.91 -20.34
C TYR A 232 4.69 -2.88 -18.96
N MET A 233 5.38 -2.32 -17.98
CA MET A 233 4.88 -2.14 -16.62
C MET A 233 5.02 -0.68 -16.23
N GLU A 234 3.93 -0.06 -15.79
CA GLU A 234 3.91 1.34 -15.39
C GLU A 234 3.17 1.50 -14.06
N SER A 235 3.63 2.45 -13.25
CA SER A 235 2.85 2.99 -12.15
C SER A 235 3.03 4.50 -12.07
N ARG A 236 2.02 5.17 -11.51
CA ARG A 236 2.06 6.62 -11.27
C ARG A 236 1.76 6.92 -9.81
N TRP A 237 2.47 7.90 -9.27
CA TRP A 237 2.40 8.27 -7.86
C TRP A 237 2.33 9.78 -7.71
N LYS A 238 1.46 10.25 -6.81
CA LYS A 238 1.38 11.66 -6.42
C LYS A 238 0.99 11.79 -4.96
N LYS A 239 1.29 12.95 -4.37
CA LYS A 239 1.05 13.24 -2.95
C LYS A 239 1.69 12.19 -2.04
N ILE A 240 2.95 11.85 -2.30
CA ILE A 240 3.73 10.94 -1.46
C ILE A 240 4.03 11.65 -0.14
N ARG A 241 3.76 10.96 0.97
CA ARG A 241 4.00 11.41 2.34
C ARG A 241 4.64 10.27 3.13
N VAL A 242 5.56 10.61 4.01
CA VAL A 242 6.12 9.70 5.01
C VAL A 242 5.80 10.30 6.37
N LEU A 243 5.13 9.52 7.20
CA LEU A 243 4.76 9.95 8.53
C LEU A 243 5.41 9.06 9.58
N LYS A 244 5.73 9.65 10.72
CA LYS A 244 6.26 8.95 11.89
C LYS A 244 5.35 9.23 13.08
N LYS A 245 4.98 8.21 13.84
CA LYS A 245 4.24 8.40 15.09
C LYS A 245 5.16 9.03 16.14
N CYS A 246 4.68 10.11 16.76
CA CYS A 246 5.27 10.62 17.98
C CYS A 246 4.88 9.70 19.14
N ASP A 247 5.87 9.35 19.96
CA ASP A 247 5.63 8.67 21.23
C ASP A 247 4.88 9.59 22.21
#